data_AF-A0A2D6ILJ6-F1
#
_entry.id   AF-A0A2D6ILJ6-F1
#
_cell.length_a   1.000
_cell.length_b   1.000
_cell.length_c   1.000
_cell.angle_alpha   90.00
_cell.angle_beta   90.00
_cell.angle_gamma   90.00
#
_symmetry.space_group_name_H-M   'P 1'
#
loop_
_entity.id
_entity.type
_entity.pdbx_description
1 polymer ?
#
loop_
_entity_poly.entity_id
_entity_poly.type
_entity_poly.pdbx_seq_one_letter_code
_entity_poly.pdbx_strand_id
1 'polypeptide(L)'
;MKIQDFKKNLKPLDIVIFHVGGVGDYGPVECVVDKFAPHVITVCFEANTSENDELVQKELSERGVRAVLMPHAVGGTVERRPFYINKHSVSSSLFPPSPQAIEENVVYSDGDITWGEFCELDRTVEMDVTTFDKVIKDNDIPPPDIVSLDAQGAELSIMKGGKELAMPNVLCVVSEIEFWEIYEGQGMFCEQMKFLNDLGFRIAEIFCPQYWHPDTAVGKGFLTVGEALFFRDANKYSAKFKNSDDKTILYEAMKLAAIAYSFRRLSYASMLVTWILEKFGEEARTLFLANESYKPLLGLQKAVKRNHKKYLKDDKFFFKTGWRRKGLAKLEFQDAIKPLLKGGPLAAMQYAETILRDILRHIFWFKR
;
A
#
# COMPACT_ATOMS: atom_id res chain seq x y z
N MET A 1 4.95 -20.31 -0.12
CA MET A 1 5.90 -20.77 0.93
C MET A 1 5.10 -21.15 2.17
N LYS A 2 5.60 -22.04 3.05
CA LYS A 2 4.93 -22.32 4.34
C LYS A 2 5.34 -21.29 5.41
N ILE A 3 4.44 -20.90 6.31
CA ILE A 3 4.71 -19.92 7.37
C ILE A 3 5.89 -20.36 8.28
N GLN A 4 6.07 -21.67 8.50
CA GLN A 4 7.16 -22.19 9.33
C GLN A 4 8.55 -21.95 8.73
N ASP A 5 8.64 -21.80 7.39
CA ASP A 5 9.90 -21.52 6.70
C ASP A 5 10.22 -20.03 6.62
N PHE A 6 9.31 -19.16 7.11
CA PHE A 6 9.40 -17.71 6.95
C PHE A 6 10.69 -17.14 7.54
N LYS A 7 10.95 -17.40 8.82
CA LYS A 7 12.13 -16.88 9.53
C LYS A 7 13.45 -17.42 8.96
N LYS A 8 13.47 -18.71 8.61
CA LYS A 8 14.69 -19.36 8.09
C LYS A 8 15.17 -18.74 6.78
N ASN A 9 14.25 -18.21 5.98
CA ASN A 9 14.54 -17.64 4.67
C ASN A 9 14.60 -16.10 4.67
N LEU A 10 14.43 -15.45 5.83
CA LEU A 10 14.44 -14.00 5.95
C LEU A 10 15.87 -13.46 5.87
N LYS A 11 16.09 -12.54 4.93
CA LYS A 11 17.33 -11.78 4.79
C LYS A 11 17.14 -10.36 5.34
N PRO A 12 18.20 -9.69 5.80
CA PRO A 12 18.07 -8.37 6.43
C PRO A 12 17.44 -7.27 5.55
N LEU A 13 17.64 -7.33 4.24
CA LEU A 13 17.09 -6.37 3.27
C LEU A 13 15.75 -6.82 2.65
N ASP A 14 15.18 -7.92 3.15
CA ASP A 14 13.84 -8.31 2.75
C ASP A 14 12.81 -7.31 3.29
N ILE A 15 11.85 -6.97 2.43
CA ILE A 15 10.70 -6.12 2.72
C ILE A 15 9.53 -7.03 3.00
N VAL A 16 9.10 -7.06 4.26
CA VAL A 16 7.94 -7.84 4.71
C VAL A 16 6.67 -7.02 4.54
N ILE A 17 5.69 -7.58 3.83
CA ILE A 17 4.41 -6.93 3.56
C ILE A 17 3.31 -7.75 4.21
N PHE A 18 2.53 -7.14 5.10
CA PHE A 18 1.26 -7.69 5.54
C PHE A 18 0.17 -7.05 4.68
N HIS A 19 -0.52 -7.87 3.89
CA HIS A 19 -1.60 -7.43 3.02
C HIS A 19 -2.90 -8.07 3.46
N VAL A 20 -3.92 -7.26 3.73
CA VAL A 20 -5.27 -7.71 4.09
C VAL A 20 -6.21 -7.27 2.97
N GLY A 21 -7.07 -8.17 2.51
CA GLY A 21 -8.10 -7.85 1.53
C GLY A 21 -7.78 -8.30 0.12
N GLY A 22 -7.94 -9.60 -0.14
CA GLY A 22 -7.76 -10.14 -1.47
C GLY A 22 -6.42 -10.81 -1.70
N VAL A 23 -6.50 -11.89 -2.48
CA VAL A 23 -5.38 -12.56 -3.08
C VAL A 23 -5.50 -12.23 -4.56
N GLY A 24 -4.90 -11.11 -4.98
CA GLY A 24 -5.04 -10.57 -6.34
C GLY A 24 -4.19 -9.32 -6.57
N ASP A 25 -4.84 -8.17 -6.63
CA ASP A 25 -4.21 -6.86 -6.78
C ASP A 25 -3.69 -6.36 -5.42
N TYR A 26 -2.39 -6.05 -5.34
CA TYR A 26 -1.79 -5.43 -4.14
C TYR A 26 -2.01 -3.91 -4.09
N GLY A 27 -2.85 -3.41 -5.00
CA GLY A 27 -3.14 -2.00 -5.17
C GLY A 27 -1.84 -1.21 -5.35
N PRO A 28 -1.71 -0.05 -4.68
CA PRO A 28 -0.53 0.79 -4.80
C PRO A 28 0.80 0.11 -4.40
N VAL A 29 0.75 -0.94 -3.57
CA VAL A 29 1.95 -1.65 -3.09
C VAL A 29 2.61 -2.50 -4.17
N GLU A 30 1.91 -2.80 -5.26
CA GLU A 30 2.42 -3.54 -6.42
C GLU A 30 3.72 -2.90 -6.98
N CYS A 31 3.86 -1.58 -6.88
CA CYS A 31 5.07 -0.88 -7.33
C CYS A 31 6.35 -1.28 -6.56
N VAL A 32 6.21 -1.74 -5.31
CA VAL A 32 7.31 -2.29 -4.50
C VAL A 32 7.63 -3.70 -4.97
N VAL A 33 6.59 -4.51 -5.18
CA VAL A 33 6.71 -5.89 -5.68
C VAL A 33 7.45 -5.88 -7.02
N ASP A 34 7.04 -5.05 -7.98
CA ASP A 34 7.66 -4.98 -9.30
C ASP A 34 9.15 -4.62 -9.30
N LYS A 35 9.58 -3.78 -8.35
CA LYS A 35 10.97 -3.29 -8.30
C LYS A 35 11.88 -4.13 -7.42
N PHE A 36 11.31 -4.78 -6.41
CA PHE A 36 12.06 -5.45 -5.35
C PHE A 36 11.61 -6.90 -5.14
N ALA A 37 10.90 -7.54 -6.09
CA ALA A 37 10.36 -8.89 -5.94
C ALA A 37 11.28 -9.92 -5.24
N PRO A 38 12.59 -10.05 -5.58
CA PRO A 38 13.48 -10.99 -4.90
C PRO A 38 13.69 -10.73 -3.40
N HIS A 39 13.43 -9.49 -2.97
CA HIS A 39 13.47 -9.02 -1.60
C HIS A 39 12.09 -8.92 -0.95
N VAL A 40 10.99 -9.20 -1.65
CA VAL A 40 9.66 -9.11 -1.05
C VAL A 40 9.25 -10.45 -0.45
N ILE A 41 8.72 -10.37 0.77
CA ILE A 41 7.97 -11.45 1.39
C ILE A 41 6.58 -10.91 1.75
N THR A 42 5.52 -11.55 1.25
CA THR A 42 4.14 -11.16 1.56
C THR A 42 3.48 -12.18 2.49
N VAL A 43 2.76 -11.67 3.48
CA VAL A 43 1.77 -12.42 4.26
C VAL A 43 0.41 -11.85 3.86
N CYS A 44 -0.36 -12.66 3.14
CA CYS A 44 -1.66 -12.30 2.61
C CYS A 44 -2.73 -12.84 3.55
N PHE A 45 -3.55 -11.95 4.10
CA PHE A 45 -4.68 -12.30 4.95
C PHE A 45 -5.95 -12.22 4.12
N GLU A 46 -6.65 -13.34 4.03
CA GLU A 46 -7.93 -13.44 3.33
C GLU A 46 -8.94 -14.13 4.26
N ALA A 47 -10.05 -13.45 4.53
CA ALA A 47 -11.11 -13.93 5.41
C ALA A 47 -12.05 -14.90 4.69
N ASN A 48 -12.24 -14.71 3.38
CA ASN A 48 -13.14 -15.48 2.54
C ASN A 48 -12.36 -16.15 1.41
N THR A 49 -11.51 -17.11 1.77
CA THR A 49 -10.63 -17.76 0.80
C THR A 49 -11.39 -18.51 -0.29
N SER A 50 -10.83 -18.51 -1.49
CA SER A 50 -11.36 -19.18 -2.68
C SER A 50 -10.29 -19.99 -3.42
N GLU A 51 -10.70 -20.82 -4.39
CA GLU A 51 -9.75 -21.56 -5.25
C GLU A 51 -8.81 -20.63 -6.03
N ASN A 52 -9.21 -19.36 -6.25
CA ASN A 52 -8.37 -18.36 -6.91
C ASN A 52 -7.14 -17.96 -6.09
N ASP A 53 -7.15 -18.23 -4.78
CA ASP A 53 -6.06 -17.76 -3.92
C ASP A 53 -4.76 -18.51 -4.21
N GLU A 54 -4.86 -19.80 -4.56
CA GLU A 54 -3.71 -20.60 -4.98
C GLU A 54 -3.09 -20.08 -6.28
N LEU A 55 -3.91 -19.57 -7.20
CA LEU A 55 -3.47 -19.03 -8.48
C LEU A 55 -2.59 -17.80 -8.27
N VAL A 56 -2.99 -16.86 -7.42
CA VAL A 56 -2.20 -15.65 -7.18
C VAL A 56 -0.93 -15.93 -6.41
N GLN A 57 -0.96 -16.88 -5.45
CA GLN A 57 0.26 -17.34 -4.80
C GLN A 57 1.26 -17.89 -5.83
N LYS A 58 0.77 -18.58 -6.87
CA LYS A 58 1.58 -19.04 -7.99
C LYS A 58 2.09 -17.87 -8.84
N GLU A 59 1.24 -16.91 -9.22
CA GLU A 59 1.64 -15.73 -10.00
C GLU A 59 2.72 -14.90 -9.30
N LEU A 60 2.61 -14.72 -7.98
CA LEU A 60 3.62 -14.05 -7.16
C LEU A 60 4.94 -14.82 -7.14
N SER A 61 4.86 -16.14 -6.99
CA SER A 61 6.04 -17.00 -7.02
C SER A 61 6.75 -16.91 -8.38
N GLU A 62 6.00 -16.84 -9.49
CA GLU A 62 6.54 -16.63 -10.84
C GLU A 62 7.23 -15.27 -11.00
N ARG A 63 6.79 -14.25 -10.25
CA ARG A 63 7.45 -12.93 -10.17
C ARG A 63 8.67 -12.92 -9.24
N GLY A 64 8.96 -14.02 -8.56
CA GLY A 64 10.07 -14.12 -7.60
C GLY A 64 9.74 -13.63 -6.19
N VAL A 65 8.46 -13.42 -5.88
CA VAL A 65 7.96 -13.01 -4.57
C VAL A 65 7.76 -14.24 -3.70
N ARG A 66 8.16 -14.15 -2.43
CA ARG A 66 7.86 -15.20 -1.43
C ARG A 66 6.55 -14.86 -0.75
N ALA A 67 5.49 -15.58 -1.08
CA ALA A 67 4.17 -15.32 -0.51
C ALA A 67 3.72 -16.44 0.45
N VAL A 68 2.97 -16.06 1.48
CA VAL A 68 2.26 -16.94 2.41
C VAL A 68 0.81 -16.48 2.49
N LEU A 69 -0.12 -17.39 2.20
CA LEU A 69 -1.54 -17.18 2.42
C LEU A 69 -1.90 -17.57 3.85
N MET A 70 -2.64 -16.70 4.54
CA MET A 70 -3.21 -16.93 5.86
C MET A 70 -4.74 -16.75 5.79
N PRO A 71 -5.52 -17.86 5.86
CA PRO A 71 -6.98 -17.82 5.81
C PRO A 71 -7.55 -17.32 7.15
N HIS A 72 -7.31 -16.04 7.45
CA HIS A 72 -7.67 -15.42 8.72
C HIS A 72 -8.30 -14.07 8.48
N ALA A 73 -9.44 -13.83 9.12
CA ALA A 73 -9.93 -12.49 9.33
C ALA A 73 -9.07 -11.79 10.37
N VAL A 74 -8.65 -10.56 10.07
CA VAL A 74 -7.85 -9.74 10.97
C VAL A 74 -8.68 -8.55 11.42
N GLY A 75 -8.60 -8.22 12.70
CA GLY A 75 -9.29 -7.09 13.31
C GLY A 75 -8.51 -6.52 14.49
N GLY A 76 -9.21 -5.71 15.30
CA GLY A 76 -8.62 -5.04 16.46
C GLY A 76 -8.52 -5.90 17.71
N THR A 77 -9.29 -6.97 17.81
CA THR A 77 -9.28 -7.89 18.95
C THR A 77 -9.42 -9.35 18.51
N VAL A 78 -9.03 -10.26 19.40
CA VAL A 78 -9.20 -11.70 19.17
C VAL A 78 -10.59 -12.08 19.66
N GLU A 79 -11.48 -12.36 18.74
CA GLU A 79 -12.89 -12.59 19.02
C GLU A 79 -13.52 -13.50 17.97
N ARG A 80 -14.73 -13.97 18.25
CA ARG A 80 -15.58 -14.63 17.24
C ARG A 80 -16.75 -13.71 16.97
N ARG A 81 -16.95 -13.37 15.70
CA ARG A 81 -17.98 -12.39 15.29
C ARG A 81 -18.51 -12.70 13.89
N PRO A 82 -19.68 -12.13 13.53
CA PRO A 82 -20.21 -12.26 12.18
C PRO A 82 -19.30 -11.58 11.15
N PHE A 83 -19.23 -12.22 9.98
CA PHE A 83 -18.71 -11.68 8.74
C PHE A 83 -19.80 -11.76 7.68
N TYR A 84 -20.02 -10.64 7.00
CA TYR A 84 -21.11 -10.43 6.08
C TYR A 84 -20.58 -10.68 4.67
N ILE A 85 -20.92 -11.84 4.11
CA ILE A 85 -20.57 -12.19 2.73
C ILE A 85 -21.65 -11.64 1.83
N ASN A 86 -21.27 -10.68 0.98
CA ASN A 86 -22.16 -10.06 0.02
C ASN A 86 -22.07 -10.79 -1.34
N LYS A 87 -23.09 -10.63 -2.18
CA LYS A 87 -23.12 -11.21 -3.53
C LYS A 87 -21.92 -10.75 -4.36
N HIS A 88 -21.55 -9.47 -4.25
CA HIS A 88 -20.26 -9.00 -4.70
C HIS A 88 -19.22 -9.28 -3.61
N SER A 89 -18.51 -10.41 -3.73
CA SER A 89 -17.59 -10.86 -2.67
C SER A 89 -16.55 -9.82 -2.23
N VAL A 90 -16.13 -8.91 -3.13
CA VAL A 90 -15.19 -7.81 -2.85
C VAL A 90 -15.72 -6.75 -1.90
N SER A 91 -17.03 -6.67 -1.66
CA SER A 91 -17.65 -5.80 -0.65
C SER A 91 -17.96 -6.52 0.67
N SER A 92 -17.45 -7.73 0.87
CA SER A 92 -17.67 -8.48 2.11
C SER A 92 -16.85 -7.91 3.26
N SER A 93 -17.41 -7.86 4.46
CA SER A 93 -16.77 -7.18 5.59
C SER A 93 -17.13 -7.79 6.95
N LEU A 94 -16.32 -7.47 7.97
CA LEU A 94 -16.66 -7.65 9.39
C LEU A 94 -17.73 -6.65 9.89
N PHE A 95 -18.05 -5.66 9.06
CA PHE A 95 -19.02 -4.61 9.32
C PHE A 95 -20.18 -4.73 8.32
N PRO A 96 -21.44 -4.54 8.75
CA PRO A 96 -22.55 -4.50 7.82
C PRO A 96 -22.51 -3.20 6.99
N PRO A 97 -23.14 -3.17 5.81
CA PRO A 97 -23.27 -1.94 5.03
C PRO A 97 -23.96 -0.84 5.82
N SER A 98 -23.45 0.38 5.71
CA SER A 98 -23.99 1.54 6.43
C SER A 98 -25.30 1.99 5.81
N PRO A 99 -26.39 2.16 6.59
CA PRO A 99 -27.64 2.74 6.11
C PRO A 99 -27.49 4.16 5.53
N GLN A 100 -26.39 4.86 5.82
CA GLN A 100 -26.14 6.21 5.32
C GLN A 100 -25.70 6.23 3.85
N ALA A 101 -25.16 5.12 3.35
CA ALA A 101 -24.58 5.03 2.01
C ALA A 101 -25.36 4.12 1.06
N ILE A 102 -26.30 3.29 1.56
CA ILE A 102 -26.97 2.26 0.73
C ILE A 102 -27.67 2.81 -0.52
N GLU A 103 -28.16 4.04 -0.51
CA GLU A 103 -28.82 4.67 -1.66
C GLU A 103 -27.84 5.44 -2.56
N GLU A 104 -26.56 5.54 -2.19
CA GLU A 104 -25.57 6.23 -3.01
C GLU A 104 -25.25 5.40 -4.26
N ASN A 105 -25.35 6.03 -5.42
CA ASN A 105 -24.93 5.47 -6.69
C ASN A 105 -23.40 5.44 -6.77
N VAL A 106 -22.89 4.22 -6.91
CA VAL A 106 -21.48 3.97 -7.15
C VAL A 106 -21.27 3.87 -8.65
N VAL A 107 -20.56 4.86 -9.20
CA VAL A 107 -20.33 4.94 -10.64
C VAL A 107 -19.22 3.97 -11.02
N TYR A 108 -19.59 2.69 -11.17
CA TYR A 108 -18.75 1.64 -11.75
C TYR A 108 -19.08 1.50 -13.26
N SER A 109 -18.18 0.92 -14.06
CA SER A 109 -18.31 0.84 -15.53
C SER A 109 -19.50 0.03 -16.08
N ASP A 110 -20.26 -0.68 -15.23
CA ASP A 110 -21.30 -1.65 -15.63
C ASP A 110 -22.73 -1.09 -15.43
N GLY A 111 -22.84 0.17 -15.02
CA GLY A 111 -24.10 0.88 -14.86
C GLY A 111 -24.20 1.60 -13.52
N ASP A 112 -25.27 2.39 -13.37
CA ASP A 112 -25.62 3.00 -12.09
C ASP A 112 -26.15 1.89 -11.18
N ILE A 113 -25.36 1.53 -10.16
CA ILE A 113 -25.75 0.61 -9.09
C ILE A 113 -25.61 1.35 -7.76
N THR A 114 -26.59 1.16 -6.87
CA THR A 114 -26.49 1.69 -5.52
C THR A 114 -25.53 0.86 -4.68
N TRP A 115 -24.93 1.46 -3.64
CA TRP A 115 -24.08 0.72 -2.71
C TRP A 115 -24.83 -0.42 -2.01
N GLY A 116 -26.13 -0.23 -1.73
CA GLY A 116 -27.00 -1.24 -1.15
C GLY A 116 -27.17 -2.46 -2.06
N GLU A 117 -27.34 -2.26 -3.36
CA GLU A 117 -27.37 -3.34 -4.34
C GLU A 117 -25.99 -4.02 -4.47
N PHE A 118 -24.91 -3.24 -4.47
CA PHE A 118 -23.54 -3.77 -4.52
C PHE A 118 -23.19 -4.58 -3.26
N CYS A 119 -23.77 -4.23 -2.11
CA CYS A 119 -23.60 -4.93 -0.85
C CYS A 119 -24.76 -5.85 -0.48
N GLU A 120 -25.52 -6.32 -1.47
CA GLU A 120 -26.61 -7.25 -1.20
C GLU A 120 -26.08 -8.50 -0.47
N LEU A 121 -26.57 -8.74 0.74
CA LEU A 121 -26.11 -9.84 1.59
C LEU A 121 -26.46 -11.18 0.97
N ASP A 122 -25.46 -12.05 0.78
CA ASP A 122 -25.67 -13.46 0.42
C ASP A 122 -25.87 -14.29 1.69
N ARG A 123 -24.94 -14.19 2.64
CA ARG A 123 -25.00 -14.91 3.91
C ARG A 123 -24.11 -14.28 4.98
N THR A 124 -24.42 -14.58 6.23
CA THR A 124 -23.54 -14.27 7.37
C THR A 124 -22.88 -15.54 7.87
N VAL A 125 -21.57 -15.47 8.14
CA VAL A 125 -20.81 -16.57 8.73
C VAL A 125 -20.15 -16.13 10.02
N GLU A 126 -20.16 -16.99 11.03
CA GLU A 126 -19.39 -16.77 12.27
C GLU A 126 -17.94 -17.20 12.04
N MET A 127 -17.00 -16.28 12.21
CA MET A 127 -15.58 -16.56 12.00
C MET A 127 -14.72 -16.08 13.17
N ASP A 128 -13.59 -16.78 13.34
CA ASP A 128 -12.57 -16.38 14.30
C ASP A 128 -11.75 -15.22 13.70
N VAL A 129 -11.70 -14.12 14.43
CA VAL A 129 -10.91 -12.92 14.10
C VAL A 129 -9.67 -12.92 14.96
N THR A 130 -8.53 -12.65 14.32
CA THR A 130 -7.22 -12.51 14.98
C THR A 130 -6.73 -11.07 14.88
N THR A 131 -5.57 -10.79 15.47
CA THR A 131 -4.88 -9.50 15.32
C THR A 131 -3.49 -9.70 14.73
N PHE A 132 -2.91 -8.67 14.13
CA PHE A 132 -1.53 -8.73 13.67
C PHE A 132 -0.55 -9.13 14.79
N ASP A 133 -0.72 -8.58 16.00
CA ASP A 133 0.16 -8.90 17.11
C ASP A 133 0.05 -10.38 17.53
N LYS A 134 -1.16 -10.94 17.53
CA LYS A 134 -1.36 -12.37 17.79
C LYS A 134 -0.73 -13.23 16.70
N VAL A 135 -0.92 -12.88 15.42
CA VAL A 135 -0.31 -13.62 14.29
C VAL A 135 1.21 -13.64 14.40
N ILE A 136 1.82 -12.48 14.68
CA ILE A 136 3.27 -12.34 14.88
C ILE A 136 3.75 -13.27 16.00
N LYS A 137 3.06 -13.25 17.15
CA LYS A 137 3.42 -14.03 18.33
C LYS A 137 3.26 -15.54 18.12
N ASP A 138 2.12 -15.97 17.57
CA ASP A 138 1.78 -17.39 17.46
C ASP A 138 2.59 -18.11 16.38
N ASN A 139 2.96 -17.40 15.31
CA ASN A 139 3.73 -17.97 14.19
C ASN A 139 5.23 -17.71 14.30
N ASP A 140 5.65 -16.91 15.29
CA ASP A 140 7.03 -16.48 15.46
C ASP A 140 7.59 -15.90 14.15
N ILE A 141 6.91 -14.90 13.56
CA ILE A 141 7.32 -14.21 12.32
C ILE A 141 7.72 -12.75 12.64
N PRO A 142 8.60 -12.11 11.84
CA PRO A 142 8.93 -10.71 12.06
C PRO A 142 7.71 -9.80 11.81
N PRO A 143 7.69 -8.61 12.43
CA PRO A 143 6.69 -7.60 12.12
C PRO A 143 6.87 -7.06 10.68
N PRO A 144 5.80 -6.53 10.06
CA PRO A 144 5.85 -6.03 8.70
C PRO A 144 6.63 -4.71 8.56
N ASP A 145 7.28 -4.54 7.41
CA ASP A 145 7.80 -3.26 6.94
C ASP A 145 6.71 -2.45 6.21
N ILE A 146 5.74 -3.12 5.59
CA ILE A 146 4.58 -2.50 4.93
C ILE A 146 3.29 -3.15 5.43
N VAL A 147 2.32 -2.32 5.79
CA VAL A 147 0.93 -2.75 5.98
C VAL A 147 0.11 -2.23 4.81
N SER A 148 -0.60 -3.12 4.13
CA SER A 148 -1.50 -2.83 3.00
C SER A 148 -2.90 -3.32 3.36
N LEU A 149 -3.87 -2.42 3.42
CA LEU A 149 -5.22 -2.72 3.91
C LEU A 149 -6.28 -2.31 2.89
N ASP A 150 -7.09 -3.29 2.52
CA ASP A 150 -8.34 -3.16 1.77
C ASP A 150 -9.36 -4.11 2.44
N ALA A 151 -9.78 -3.76 3.65
CA ALA A 151 -10.54 -4.64 4.53
C ALA A 151 -11.98 -4.16 4.72
N GLN A 152 -12.46 -3.32 3.79
CA GLN A 152 -13.85 -2.92 3.67
C GLN A 152 -14.39 -2.35 4.99
N GLY A 153 -13.69 -1.36 5.54
CA GLY A 153 -14.03 -0.63 6.77
C GLY A 153 -13.29 -1.09 8.04
N ALA A 154 -12.53 -2.18 7.99
CA ALA A 154 -11.81 -2.73 9.14
C ALA A 154 -10.39 -2.16 9.34
N GLU A 155 -9.93 -1.26 8.48
CA GLU A 155 -8.55 -0.77 8.38
C GLU A 155 -8.04 -0.24 9.72
N LEU A 156 -8.80 0.68 10.33
CA LEU A 156 -8.43 1.28 11.61
C LEU A 156 -8.42 0.24 12.75
N SER A 157 -9.36 -0.70 12.72
CA SER A 157 -9.46 -1.78 13.70
C SER A 157 -8.23 -2.68 13.62
N ILE A 158 -7.87 -3.12 12.41
CA ILE A 158 -6.69 -3.94 12.14
C ILE A 158 -5.41 -3.22 12.60
N MET A 159 -5.24 -1.94 12.25
CA MET A 159 -4.09 -1.15 12.69
C MET A 159 -3.98 -1.07 14.23
N LYS A 160 -5.12 -0.92 14.93
CA LYS A 160 -5.16 -0.94 16.40
C LYS A 160 -4.80 -2.32 16.97
N GLY A 161 -5.22 -3.40 16.32
CA GLY A 161 -4.86 -4.79 16.70
C GLY A 161 -3.39 -5.14 16.51
N GLY A 162 -2.65 -4.34 15.74
CA GLY A 162 -1.21 -4.44 15.55
C GLY A 162 -0.37 -3.45 16.36
N LYS A 163 -0.97 -2.73 17.31
CA LYS A 163 -0.33 -1.56 17.92
C LYS A 163 0.95 -1.88 18.69
N GLU A 164 1.06 -3.05 19.30
CA GLU A 164 2.16 -3.38 20.23
C GLU A 164 3.35 -4.04 19.51
N LEU A 165 3.13 -4.88 18.49
CA LEU A 165 4.21 -5.60 17.81
C LEU A 165 4.36 -5.20 16.34
N ALA A 166 3.26 -5.07 15.59
CA ALA A 166 3.32 -4.78 14.15
C ALA A 166 3.66 -3.30 13.89
N MET A 167 2.76 -2.41 14.29
CA MET A 167 2.79 -0.97 14.00
C MET A 167 4.02 -0.22 14.52
N PRO A 168 4.80 -0.66 15.54
CA PRO A 168 6.07 -0.03 15.89
C PRO A 168 7.21 -0.28 14.89
N ASN A 169 7.04 -1.18 13.92
CA ASN A 169 8.10 -1.56 12.97
C ASN A 169 7.77 -1.19 11.52
N VAL A 170 6.50 -0.91 11.22
CA VAL A 170 6.04 -0.53 9.88
C VAL A 170 6.75 0.73 9.35
N LEU A 171 7.20 0.71 8.11
CA LEU A 171 7.85 1.83 7.44
C LEU A 171 6.88 2.57 6.51
N CYS A 172 5.86 1.87 6.03
CA CYS A 172 4.88 2.35 5.07
C CYS A 172 3.51 1.75 5.34
N VAL A 173 2.46 2.57 5.28
CA VAL A 173 1.07 2.10 5.32
C VAL A 173 0.40 2.51 4.01
N VAL A 174 -0.26 1.56 3.37
CA VAL A 174 -1.25 1.79 2.32
C VAL A 174 -2.58 1.31 2.86
N SER A 175 -3.59 2.16 2.85
CA SER A 175 -4.89 1.85 3.44
C SER A 175 -6.00 2.43 2.59
N GLU A 176 -7.06 1.68 2.38
CA GLU A 176 -8.35 2.26 2.03
C GLU A 176 -8.76 3.29 3.09
N ILE A 177 -9.31 4.41 2.64
CA ILE A 177 -9.75 5.51 3.46
C ILE A 177 -11.11 6.03 2.99
N GLU A 178 -11.97 6.29 3.95
CA GLU A 178 -13.35 6.66 3.67
C GLU A 178 -13.65 8.03 4.27
N PHE A 179 -14.30 8.84 3.44
CA PHE A 179 -14.76 10.18 3.75
C PHE A 179 -16.26 10.20 4.07
N TRP A 180 -16.94 9.09 3.83
CA TRP A 180 -18.33 8.83 4.19
C TRP A 180 -18.47 7.41 4.76
N GLU A 181 -19.40 7.20 5.69
CA GLU A 181 -19.57 5.90 6.35
C GLU A 181 -20.33 4.95 5.42
N ILE A 182 -19.62 4.04 4.77
CA ILE A 182 -20.14 3.04 3.83
C ILE A 182 -20.35 1.65 4.48
N TYR A 183 -19.71 1.41 5.62
CA TYR A 183 -19.89 0.30 6.54
C TYR A 183 -20.15 0.83 7.95
N GLU A 184 -21.13 0.26 8.65
CA GLU A 184 -21.58 0.77 9.95
C GLU A 184 -20.48 0.64 11.03
N GLY A 185 -20.07 1.76 11.64
CA GLY A 185 -19.06 1.78 12.70
C GLY A 185 -17.62 1.61 12.21
N GLN A 186 -17.36 1.81 10.93
CA GLN A 186 -16.00 1.79 10.38
C GLN A 186 -15.14 2.95 10.90
N GLY A 187 -13.82 2.84 10.73
CA GLY A 187 -12.90 3.92 11.08
C GLY A 187 -12.74 4.93 9.94
N MET A 188 -13.11 6.19 10.18
CA MET A 188 -13.07 7.24 9.15
C MET A 188 -11.65 7.73 8.85
N PHE A 189 -11.43 8.35 7.67
CA PHE A 189 -10.14 8.92 7.27
C PHE A 189 -9.49 9.80 8.35
N CYS A 190 -10.27 10.67 9.00
CA CYS A 190 -9.74 11.57 10.02
C CYS A 190 -9.19 10.83 11.26
N GLU A 191 -9.80 9.71 11.63
CA GLU A 191 -9.36 8.85 12.73
C GLU A 191 -8.13 8.04 12.35
N GLN A 192 -8.12 7.48 11.14
CA GLN A 192 -6.95 6.80 10.57
C GLN A 192 -5.74 7.75 10.51
N MET A 193 -5.94 8.95 9.95
CA MET A 193 -4.91 9.98 9.85
C MET A 193 -4.39 10.38 11.24
N LYS A 194 -5.28 10.56 12.22
CA LYS A 194 -4.88 10.87 13.60
C LYS A 194 -4.04 9.75 14.19
N PHE A 195 -4.51 8.50 14.12
CA PHE A 195 -3.82 7.34 14.66
C PHE A 195 -2.41 7.20 14.07
N LEU A 196 -2.29 7.31 12.74
CA LEU A 196 -1.01 7.20 12.05
C LEU A 196 -0.07 8.38 12.36
N ASN A 197 -0.59 9.61 12.46
CA ASN A 197 0.21 10.78 12.85
C ASN A 197 0.77 10.63 14.27
N ASP A 198 -0.03 10.13 15.20
CA ASP A 198 0.38 9.88 16.59
C ASP A 198 1.51 8.82 16.66
N LEU A 199 1.54 7.89 15.69
CA LEU A 199 2.62 6.90 15.51
C LEU A 199 3.81 7.43 14.68
N GLY A 200 3.83 8.72 14.32
CA GLY A 200 4.93 9.33 13.59
C GLY A 200 4.94 9.04 12.08
N PHE A 201 3.80 8.64 11.51
CA PHE A 201 3.63 8.63 10.06
C PHE A 201 3.27 10.02 9.53
N ARG A 202 3.44 10.18 8.22
CA ARG A 202 3.00 11.33 7.45
C ARG A 202 2.35 10.86 6.16
N ILE A 203 1.19 11.42 5.85
CA ILE A 203 0.52 11.17 4.57
C ILE A 203 1.37 11.71 3.41
N ALA A 204 1.45 10.93 2.34
CA ALA A 204 2.28 11.20 1.18
C ALA A 204 1.46 11.25 -0.12
N GLU A 205 0.36 10.52 -0.22
CA GLU A 205 -0.53 10.52 -1.39
C GLU A 205 -1.95 10.07 -1.02
N ILE A 206 -2.93 10.48 -1.82
CA ILE A 206 -4.24 9.82 -1.91
C ILE A 206 -4.44 9.40 -3.37
N PHE A 207 -4.57 8.10 -3.60
CA PHE A 207 -4.86 7.48 -4.89
C PHE A 207 -6.36 7.22 -5.05
N CYS A 208 -6.76 6.93 -6.29
CA CYS A 208 -8.07 6.35 -6.62
C CYS A 208 -9.27 7.05 -5.95
N PRO A 209 -9.37 8.40 -5.95
CA PRO A 209 -10.51 9.04 -5.29
C PRO A 209 -11.80 8.67 -6.03
N GLN A 210 -12.70 8.00 -5.33
CA GLN A 210 -14.02 7.63 -5.82
C GLN A 210 -15.04 8.68 -5.40
N TYR A 211 -15.90 9.05 -6.35
CA TYR A 211 -16.94 10.03 -6.13
C TYR A 211 -18.30 9.38 -6.33
N TRP A 212 -19.08 9.28 -5.26
CA TRP A 212 -20.40 8.65 -5.29
C TRP A 212 -21.49 9.72 -5.33
N HIS A 213 -22.68 9.34 -5.79
CA HIS A 213 -23.78 10.28 -6.00
C HIS A 213 -24.99 9.89 -5.14
N PRO A 214 -25.61 10.83 -4.41
CA PRO A 214 -26.76 10.53 -3.54
C PRO A 214 -28.05 10.19 -4.32
N ASP A 215 -28.04 10.37 -5.64
CA ASP A 215 -29.12 10.09 -6.59
C ASP A 215 -28.44 9.94 -7.98
N THR A 216 -29.21 10.02 -9.05
CA THR A 216 -28.81 10.05 -10.45
C THR A 216 -27.47 10.75 -10.64
N ALA A 217 -26.52 10.06 -11.28
CA ALA A 217 -25.13 10.48 -11.39
C ALA A 217 -24.94 11.69 -12.33
N VAL A 218 -25.33 12.88 -11.86
CA VAL A 218 -25.20 14.15 -12.57
C VAL A 218 -24.09 15.00 -11.96
N GLY A 219 -23.19 15.50 -12.79
CA GLY A 219 -22.13 16.41 -12.37
C GLY A 219 -20.98 15.71 -11.64
N LYS A 220 -20.49 16.30 -10.56
CA LYS A 220 -19.45 15.70 -9.71
C LYS A 220 -20.13 15.12 -8.46
N GLY A 221 -19.84 13.86 -8.15
CA GLY A 221 -20.24 13.24 -6.89
C GLY A 221 -19.47 13.80 -5.69
N PHE A 222 -19.72 13.18 -4.53
CA PHE A 222 -19.04 13.44 -3.28
C PHE A 222 -17.87 12.49 -3.13
N LEU A 223 -16.72 12.99 -2.66
CA LEU A 223 -15.57 12.13 -2.36
C LEU A 223 -15.98 11.17 -1.24
N THR A 224 -15.97 9.86 -1.54
CA THR A 224 -16.47 8.83 -0.60
C THR A 224 -15.36 7.88 -0.20
N VAL A 225 -14.58 7.36 -1.17
CA VAL A 225 -13.50 6.40 -0.93
C VAL A 225 -12.21 6.87 -1.60
N GLY A 226 -11.07 6.48 -1.07
CA GLY A 226 -9.78 6.55 -1.75
C GLY A 226 -8.78 5.63 -1.08
N GLU A 227 -7.55 5.64 -1.56
CA GLU A 227 -6.45 4.89 -0.93
C GLU A 227 -5.36 5.86 -0.51
N ALA A 228 -4.89 5.78 0.73
CA ALA A 228 -3.85 6.68 1.22
C ALA A 228 -2.51 5.98 1.41
N LEU A 229 -1.45 6.67 0.99
CA LEU A 229 -0.06 6.29 1.25
C LEU A 229 0.49 7.10 2.41
N PHE A 230 1.01 6.42 3.42
CA PHE A 230 1.72 7.02 4.54
C PHE A 230 3.14 6.47 4.65
N PHE A 231 4.10 7.36 4.88
CA PHE A 231 5.47 6.97 5.22
C PHE A 231 5.74 7.26 6.69
N ARG A 232 6.54 6.40 7.32
CA ARG A 232 7.17 6.77 8.58
C ARG A 232 8.04 8.00 8.35
N ASP A 233 7.86 9.03 9.17
CA ASP A 233 8.62 10.27 9.06
C ASP A 233 10.01 10.08 9.69
N ALA A 234 11.04 9.92 8.85
CA ALA A 234 12.41 9.71 9.29
C ALA A 234 12.95 10.81 10.21
N ASN A 235 12.43 12.05 10.13
CA ASN A 235 12.86 13.13 11.03
C ASN A 235 12.31 12.92 12.44
N LYS A 236 11.02 12.56 12.56
CA LYS A 236 10.38 12.25 13.85
C LYS A 236 10.88 10.94 14.44
N TYR A 237 11.21 9.98 13.58
CA TYR A 237 11.67 8.65 13.97
C TYR A 237 13.17 8.57 14.32
N SER A 238 13.91 9.68 14.15
CA SER A 238 15.34 9.76 14.47
C SER A 238 15.69 9.48 15.94
N ALA A 239 14.72 9.55 16.85
CA ALA A 239 14.88 9.15 18.24
C ALA A 239 15.05 7.63 18.43
N LYS A 240 14.41 6.79 17.60
CA LYS A 240 14.62 5.33 17.60
C LYS A 240 16.03 4.98 17.14
N PHE A 241 16.58 5.75 16.19
CA PHE A 241 17.97 5.60 15.72
C PHE A 241 19.05 5.90 16.77
N LYS A 242 18.69 6.43 17.95
CA LYS A 242 19.64 6.66 19.05
C LYS A 242 19.75 5.46 20.01
N ASN A 243 18.75 4.58 20.05
CA ASN A 243 18.64 3.52 21.06
C ASN A 243 18.63 2.08 20.47
N SER A 244 18.63 1.94 19.14
CA SER A 244 18.71 0.64 18.46
C SER A 244 20.14 0.30 18.02
N ASP A 245 20.40 -1.00 17.79
CA ASP A 245 21.66 -1.46 17.18
C ASP A 245 21.85 -0.83 15.78
N ASP A 246 23.07 -0.40 15.49
CA ASP A 246 23.40 0.36 14.28
C ASP A 246 23.09 -0.43 12.99
N LYS A 247 23.19 -1.77 13.00
CA LYS A 247 22.86 -2.59 11.82
C LYS A 247 21.38 -2.66 11.52
N THR A 248 20.54 -2.82 12.55
CA THR A 248 19.09 -2.83 12.37
C THR A 248 18.61 -1.52 11.75
N ILE A 249 19.14 -0.41 12.26
CA ILE A 249 18.85 0.93 11.75
C ILE A 249 19.23 1.06 10.27
N LEU A 250 20.43 0.57 9.91
CA LEU A 250 20.91 0.58 8.53
C LEU A 250 19.94 -0.16 7.60
N TYR A 251 19.51 -1.37 7.96
CA TYR A 251 18.58 -2.14 7.15
C TYR A 251 17.20 -1.49 7.05
N GLU A 252 16.62 -1.02 8.17
CA GLU A 252 15.33 -0.31 8.17
C GLU A 252 15.36 0.93 7.27
N ALA A 253 16.42 1.73 7.35
CA ALA A 253 16.57 2.93 6.53
C ALA A 253 16.75 2.59 5.04
N MET A 254 17.49 1.52 4.72
CA MET A 254 17.63 1.04 3.35
C MET A 254 16.29 0.57 2.78
N LYS A 255 15.50 -0.19 3.54
CA LYS A 255 14.15 -0.60 3.15
C LYS A 255 13.23 0.60 2.95
N LEU A 256 13.22 1.56 3.88
CA LEU A 256 12.42 2.78 3.74
C LEU A 256 12.80 3.57 2.48
N ALA A 257 14.10 3.67 2.16
CA ALA A 257 14.56 4.29 0.93
C ALA A 257 14.11 3.53 -0.33
N ALA A 258 14.14 2.19 -0.30
CA ALA A 258 13.64 1.34 -1.37
C ALA A 258 12.12 1.52 -1.59
N ILE A 259 11.33 1.50 -0.52
CA ILE A 259 9.88 1.69 -0.58
C ILE A 259 9.56 3.11 -1.11
N ALA A 260 10.22 4.15 -0.58
CA ALA A 260 10.06 5.51 -1.06
C ALA A 260 10.43 5.66 -2.55
N TYR A 261 11.47 4.95 -3.01
CA TYR A 261 11.85 4.91 -4.41
C TYR A 261 10.80 4.24 -5.30
N SER A 262 10.18 3.15 -4.81
CA SER A 262 9.09 2.46 -5.51
C SER A 262 7.89 3.37 -5.74
N PHE A 263 7.45 4.08 -4.71
CA PHE A 263 6.39 5.11 -4.78
C PHE A 263 6.85 6.46 -5.37
N ARG A 264 8.05 6.50 -5.96
CA ARG A 264 8.59 7.68 -6.67
C ARG A 264 8.73 8.92 -5.79
N ARG A 265 8.84 8.76 -4.47
CA ARG A 265 9.21 9.81 -3.52
C ARG A 265 10.72 10.05 -3.58
N LEU A 266 11.21 10.40 -4.78
CA LEU A 266 12.63 10.44 -5.12
C LEU A 266 13.45 11.40 -4.26
N SER A 267 12.86 12.53 -3.86
CA SER A 267 13.52 13.47 -2.92
C SER A 267 13.72 12.81 -1.56
N TYR A 268 12.69 12.13 -1.04
CA TYR A 268 12.75 11.42 0.23
C TYR A 268 13.72 10.23 0.19
N ALA A 269 13.65 9.41 -0.86
CA ALA A 269 14.59 8.31 -1.08
C ALA A 269 16.04 8.82 -1.19
N SER A 270 16.29 9.89 -1.95
CA SER A 270 17.64 10.48 -2.06
C SER A 270 18.14 11.06 -0.74
N MET A 271 17.26 11.66 0.06
CA MET A 271 17.59 12.16 1.40
C MET A 271 18.01 11.00 2.31
N LEU A 272 17.23 9.92 2.35
CA LEU A 272 17.52 8.72 3.14
C LEU A 272 18.85 8.08 2.73
N VAL A 273 19.09 7.87 1.44
CA VAL A 273 20.35 7.30 0.95
C VAL A 273 21.54 8.19 1.30
N THR A 274 21.36 9.51 1.26
CA THR A 274 22.42 10.45 1.66
C THR A 274 22.76 10.30 3.14
N TRP A 275 21.74 10.30 4.01
CA TRP A 275 21.91 10.10 5.44
C TRP A 275 22.54 8.73 5.77
N ILE A 276 22.08 7.65 5.11
CA ILE A 276 22.64 6.30 5.27
C ILE A 276 24.14 6.29 4.96
N LEU A 277 24.54 6.86 3.81
CA LEU A 277 25.95 6.89 3.42
C LEU A 277 26.80 7.78 4.34
N GLU A 278 26.23 8.85 4.87
CA GLU A 278 26.92 9.74 5.81
C GLU A 278 27.08 9.11 7.20
N LYS A 279 26.08 8.35 7.67
CA LYS A 279 26.12 7.68 8.98
C LYS A 279 26.95 6.39 8.96
N PHE A 280 26.81 5.56 7.92
CA PHE A 280 27.36 4.19 7.90
C PHE A 280 28.51 3.97 6.90
N GLY A 281 28.85 4.99 6.10
CA GLY A 281 30.05 4.99 5.26
C GLY A 281 30.15 3.81 4.27
N GLU A 282 31.30 3.14 4.28
CA GLU A 282 31.61 2.06 3.33
C GLU A 282 30.83 0.76 3.57
N GLU A 283 30.36 0.51 4.79
CA GLU A 283 29.50 -0.65 5.08
C GLU A 283 28.19 -0.56 4.28
N ALA A 284 27.49 0.58 4.38
CA ALA A 284 26.29 0.83 3.61
C ALA A 284 26.55 0.80 2.10
N ARG A 285 27.65 1.41 1.64
CA ARG A 285 28.03 1.41 0.23
C ARG A 285 28.19 -0.01 -0.31
N THR A 286 28.85 -0.87 0.45
CA THR A 286 29.05 -2.27 0.10
C THR A 286 27.73 -3.01 0.00
N LEU A 287 26.81 -2.80 0.96
CA LEU A 287 25.47 -3.40 0.92
C LEU A 287 24.67 -2.97 -0.30
N PHE A 288 24.64 -1.67 -0.63
CA PHE A 288 23.96 -1.19 -1.84
C PHE A 288 24.54 -1.80 -3.12
N LEU A 289 25.86 -1.97 -3.20
CA LEU A 289 26.53 -2.53 -4.38
C LEU A 289 26.38 -4.05 -4.48
N ALA A 290 26.27 -4.75 -3.35
CA ALA A 290 26.07 -6.19 -3.31
C ALA A 290 24.66 -6.63 -3.71
N ASN A 291 23.67 -5.73 -3.69
CA ASN A 291 22.27 -6.04 -3.98
C ASN A 291 21.78 -5.29 -5.23
N GLU A 292 21.55 -6.01 -6.34
CA GLU A 292 21.19 -5.41 -7.65
C GLU A 292 19.96 -4.49 -7.56
N SER A 293 18.89 -4.90 -6.86
CA SER A 293 17.66 -4.09 -6.71
C SER A 293 17.89 -2.78 -5.94
N TYR A 294 18.94 -2.71 -5.11
CA TYR A 294 19.26 -1.54 -4.30
C TYR A 294 20.26 -0.59 -4.99
N LYS A 295 21.04 -1.04 -5.98
CA LYS A 295 21.97 -0.17 -6.73
C LYS A 295 21.35 1.10 -7.33
N PRO A 296 20.12 1.09 -7.88
CA PRO A 296 19.50 2.30 -8.42
C PRO A 296 19.38 3.46 -7.42
N LEU A 297 19.29 3.17 -6.11
CA LEU A 297 19.25 4.18 -5.05
C LEU A 297 20.55 4.98 -4.95
N LEU A 298 21.71 4.34 -5.14
CA LEU A 298 23.00 5.06 -5.25
C LEU A 298 23.06 5.92 -6.51
N GLY A 299 22.51 5.42 -7.62
CA GLY A 299 22.42 6.17 -8.87
C GLY A 299 21.59 7.45 -8.72
N LEU A 300 20.42 7.33 -8.08
CA LEU A 300 19.55 8.44 -7.72
C LEU A 300 20.31 9.48 -6.88
N GLN A 301 20.93 9.06 -5.78
CA GLN A 301 21.64 9.98 -4.88
C GLN A 301 22.80 10.69 -5.59
N LYS A 302 23.61 9.98 -6.39
CA LYS A 302 24.70 10.58 -7.16
C LYS A 302 24.20 11.62 -8.15
N ALA A 303 23.11 11.31 -8.84
CA ALA A 303 22.52 12.21 -9.82
C ALA A 303 21.92 13.46 -9.18
N VAL A 304 21.29 13.33 -8.01
CA VAL A 304 20.81 14.47 -7.22
C VAL A 304 21.99 15.34 -6.77
N LYS A 305 23.03 14.75 -6.15
CA LYS A 305 24.25 15.48 -5.72
C LYS A 305 24.94 16.20 -6.90
N ARG A 306 25.12 15.54 -8.04
CA ARG A 306 25.76 16.12 -9.24
C ARG A 306 25.02 17.33 -9.78
N ASN A 307 23.69 17.36 -9.65
CA ASN A 307 22.86 18.44 -10.18
C ASN A 307 22.39 19.43 -9.12
N HIS A 308 22.79 19.29 -7.86
CA HIS A 308 22.34 20.14 -6.76
C HIS A 308 22.63 21.64 -7.00
N LYS A 309 23.83 21.98 -7.49
CA LYS A 309 24.18 23.36 -7.85
C LYS A 309 23.30 23.94 -8.97
N LYS A 310 22.77 23.09 -9.86
CA LYS A 310 21.84 23.53 -10.91
C LYS A 310 20.45 23.76 -10.33
N TYR A 311 20.00 22.87 -9.43
CA TYR A 311 18.77 23.06 -8.68
C TYR A 311 18.77 24.35 -7.85
N LEU A 312 19.88 24.69 -7.18
CA LEU A 312 19.99 25.96 -6.43
C LEU A 312 19.89 27.20 -7.33
N LYS A 313 20.17 27.07 -8.63
CA LYS A 313 20.03 28.15 -9.63
C LYS A 313 18.66 28.16 -10.32
N ASP A 314 18.00 27.00 -10.38
CA ASP A 314 16.70 26.79 -10.99
C ASP A 314 15.98 25.70 -10.18
N ASP A 315 15.12 26.13 -9.26
CA ASP A 315 14.33 25.25 -8.39
C ASP A 315 13.42 24.29 -9.17
N LYS A 316 13.17 24.61 -10.46
CA LYS A 316 12.45 23.75 -11.41
C LYS A 316 13.35 22.81 -12.22
N PHE A 317 14.66 22.77 -11.97
CA PHE A 317 15.62 21.98 -12.77
C PHE A 317 15.21 20.51 -12.95
N PHE A 318 14.89 19.82 -11.85
CA PHE A 318 14.49 18.40 -11.91
C PHE A 318 13.11 18.21 -12.56
N PHE A 319 12.20 19.18 -12.39
CA PHE A 319 10.89 19.17 -13.06
C PHE A 319 11.04 19.29 -14.59
N LYS A 320 11.86 20.24 -15.06
CA LYS A 320 12.09 20.51 -16.48
C LYS A 320 12.85 19.40 -17.20
N THR A 321 13.79 18.75 -16.52
CA THR A 321 14.63 17.69 -17.11
C THR A 321 13.96 16.32 -17.21
N GLY A 322 12.68 16.23 -16.83
CA GLY A 322 11.90 15.01 -16.96
C GLY A 322 12.24 13.95 -15.93
N TRP A 323 12.81 14.32 -14.77
CA TRP A 323 12.90 13.40 -13.63
C TRP A 323 11.52 12.99 -13.10
N ARG A 324 10.50 13.82 -13.39
CA ARG A 324 9.11 13.39 -13.43
C ARG A 324 8.89 12.50 -14.67
N ARG A 325 8.98 13.04 -15.89
CA ARG A 325 8.46 12.45 -17.15
C ARG A 325 9.15 11.22 -17.77
N LYS A 326 10.47 11.01 -17.66
CA LYS A 326 11.21 9.99 -18.44
C LYS A 326 11.08 8.55 -17.92
N GLY A 327 10.28 8.35 -16.88
CA GLY A 327 9.75 7.05 -16.49
C GLY A 327 8.22 7.02 -16.41
N LEU A 328 7.51 8.08 -16.83
CA LEU A 328 6.04 8.09 -16.91
C LEU A 328 5.56 7.40 -18.20
N ALA A 329 5.94 7.90 -19.38
CA ALA A 329 5.24 7.52 -20.62
C ALA A 329 5.48 6.09 -21.15
N LYS A 330 6.50 5.37 -20.69
CA LYS A 330 6.80 4.00 -21.17
C LYS A 330 6.45 2.90 -20.15
N LEU A 331 6.46 3.22 -18.86
CA LEU A 331 5.98 2.31 -17.82
C LEU A 331 4.48 2.50 -17.57
N GLU A 332 3.97 3.72 -17.41
CA GLU A 332 2.52 3.91 -17.16
C GLU A 332 1.67 3.50 -18.35
N PHE A 333 2.15 3.64 -19.58
CA PHE A 333 1.42 3.14 -20.75
C PHE A 333 1.47 1.61 -20.86
N GLN A 334 2.48 0.92 -20.33
CA GLN A 334 2.55 -0.55 -20.38
C GLN A 334 1.91 -1.19 -19.15
N ASP A 335 2.03 -0.58 -17.97
CA ASP A 335 1.50 -1.06 -16.71
C ASP A 335 0.03 -0.67 -16.52
N ALA A 336 -0.44 0.49 -17.01
CA ALA A 336 -1.88 0.80 -17.03
C ALA A 336 -2.65 0.01 -18.09
N ILE A 337 -1.98 -0.51 -19.13
CA ILE A 337 -2.60 -1.32 -20.18
C ILE A 337 -2.55 -2.83 -19.88
N LYS A 338 -1.69 -3.29 -18.97
CA LYS A 338 -1.62 -4.71 -18.55
C LYS A 338 -2.98 -5.27 -18.04
N PRO A 339 -3.77 -4.54 -17.23
CA PRO A 339 -5.11 -4.98 -16.83
C PRO A 339 -6.12 -4.97 -17.99
N LEU A 340 -6.02 -3.96 -18.88
CA LEU A 340 -6.83 -3.83 -20.11
C LEU A 340 -6.59 -4.97 -21.11
N LEU A 341 -5.38 -5.54 -21.16
CA LEU A 341 -5.02 -6.68 -22.02
C LEU A 341 -5.38 -8.04 -21.41
N LYS A 342 -5.62 -8.12 -20.09
CA LYS A 342 -5.96 -9.35 -19.37
C LYS A 342 -7.44 -9.49 -18.99
N GLY A 343 -8.27 -8.48 -19.23
CA GLY A 343 -9.71 -8.53 -18.96
C GLY A 343 -10.07 -8.49 -17.47
N GLY A 344 -9.31 -7.76 -16.65
CA GLY A 344 -9.58 -7.59 -15.21
C GLY A 344 -10.82 -6.73 -14.90
N PRO A 345 -11.32 -6.77 -13.65
CA PRO A 345 -12.56 -6.12 -13.24
C PRO A 345 -12.53 -4.60 -13.42
N LEU A 346 -13.71 -3.99 -13.55
CA LEU A 346 -13.95 -2.58 -13.84
C LEU A 346 -13.09 -1.56 -13.09
N ALA A 347 -12.78 -1.82 -11.82
CA ALA A 347 -11.96 -0.93 -11.00
C ALA A 347 -10.58 -0.68 -11.63
N ALA A 348 -10.00 -1.70 -12.30
CA ALA A 348 -8.73 -1.57 -13.01
C ALA A 348 -8.85 -0.71 -14.28
N MET A 349 -10.02 -0.71 -14.95
CA MET A 349 -10.29 0.16 -16.10
C MET A 349 -10.50 1.62 -15.67
N GLN A 350 -11.17 1.87 -14.55
CA GLN A 350 -11.36 3.22 -14.00
C GLN A 350 -10.06 3.80 -13.44
N TYR A 351 -9.20 2.97 -12.84
CA TYR A 351 -7.85 3.34 -12.44
C TYR A 351 -6.98 3.71 -13.65
N ALA A 352 -7.01 2.90 -14.71
CA ALA A 352 -6.31 3.18 -15.96
C ALA A 352 -6.84 4.45 -16.64
N GLU A 353 -8.16 4.68 -16.67
CA GLU A 353 -8.76 5.92 -17.17
C GLU A 353 -8.37 7.14 -16.34
N THR A 354 -8.28 7.03 -15.01
CA THR A 354 -7.89 8.12 -14.13
C THR A 354 -6.42 8.48 -14.32
N ILE A 355 -5.54 7.48 -14.43
CA ILE A 355 -4.12 7.66 -14.79
C ILE A 355 -4.00 8.27 -16.19
N LEU A 356 -4.73 7.77 -17.18
CA LEU A 356 -4.75 8.32 -18.54
C LEU A 356 -5.27 9.77 -18.55
N ARG A 357 -6.32 10.08 -17.79
CA ARG A 357 -6.86 11.45 -17.64
C ARG A 357 -5.88 12.36 -16.93
N ASP A 358 -5.12 11.89 -15.94
CA ASP A 358 -4.11 12.69 -15.26
C ASP A 358 -2.84 12.89 -16.10
N ILE A 359 -2.42 11.87 -16.86
CA ILE A 359 -1.39 11.98 -17.89
C ILE A 359 -1.84 13.02 -18.94
N LEU A 360 -3.08 12.95 -19.44
CA LEU A 360 -3.64 13.88 -20.42
C LEU A 360 -3.81 15.29 -19.85
N ARG A 361 -4.31 15.45 -18.62
CA ARG A 361 -4.39 16.75 -17.92
C ARG A 361 -3.01 17.36 -17.75
N HIS A 362 -1.99 16.59 -17.40
CA HIS A 362 -0.61 17.09 -17.30
C HIS A 362 0.05 17.38 -18.66
N ILE A 363 -0.40 16.76 -19.75
CA ILE A 363 0.01 17.11 -21.12
C ILE A 363 -0.66 18.44 -21.55
N PHE A 364 -1.93 18.65 -21.23
CA PHE A 364 -2.69 19.84 -21.65
C PHE A 364 -2.49 21.08 -20.77
N TRP A 365 -2.22 20.93 -19.47
CA TRP A 365 -1.98 22.07 -18.58
C TRP A 365 -0.69 22.84 -18.87
N PHE A 366 0.26 22.23 -19.61
CA PHE A 366 1.52 22.87 -20.03
C PHE A 366 1.48 23.48 -21.44
N LYS A 367 0.30 23.50 -22.08
CA LYS A 367 0.07 24.20 -23.37
C LYS A 367 -0.62 25.57 -23.22
N ARG A 368 -0.76 26.10 -22.00
CA ARG A 368 -1.18 27.49 -21.76
C ARG A 368 -0.12 28.28 -21.03
#